data_AF-A0A365Y2U2-F1
#
_entry.id   AF-A0A365Y2U2-F1
#
_cell.length_a   1.000
_cell.length_b   1.000
_cell.length_c   1.000
_cell.angle_alpha   90.00
_cell.angle_beta   90.00
_cell.angle_gamma   90.00
#
_symmetry.space_group_name_H-M   'P 1'
#
loop_
_entity.id
_entity.type
_entity.pdbx_description
1 polymer ?
#
loop_
_entity_poly.entity_id
_entity_poly.type
_entity_poly.pdbx_seq_one_letter_code
_entity_poly.pdbx_strand_id
1 'polypeptide(L)'
;MLADDILSSFETNGPRSYFQFETFILNLLKFHIETEKKQFAISDSIRGIADAVAENGFDDFKGKTLIEITNSITRMPMKEFVDRMLYQLSRQDDLESVKNILIVTLRTIPAPTKAKIVSQVTNTYPAIEIFIWDSQDINKIINKHRKQANSIANNLFSLRLETAVSKSLGDWKKEREERLKELSDSYDRGQFAFFLGAGVSSSAGMPDWNTLLNSLFVSYLAKELSISQEDIKQIVNRLNEVDEPSALMAARYLRKGLSKERTEMREFTKIITENLYQLRDTQREINSDLLKSISNLCMPKRTGAKVRSVVTYNFDDLLERQLKNKSIQYHSIYSENEYYHPDELPIYHVHGFLPENPNGYEGLDKSTLVFSEEGYHQIYSEAYHWSNLVQLNNLREYNCLMVGLSMTDPNLRRLLDISARNLDKPRHFSLMRRMTKEKFIYSSESKSGDKKQVIADSKSAEEFLDKHHKLNEEIMKELGVSIIWFNEFDEIPPLLNKLINNA
;
A
#
# COMPACT_ATOMS: atom_id res chain seq x y z
N MET A 1 17.42 -22.75 -19.39
CA MET A 1 18.23 -21.51 -19.29
C MET A 1 19.64 -21.86 -18.82
N LEU A 2 20.65 -21.09 -19.22
CA LEU A 2 21.96 -21.06 -18.55
C LEU A 2 21.81 -20.39 -17.18
N ALA A 3 22.75 -20.60 -16.26
CA ALA A 3 22.66 -20.03 -14.92
C ALA A 3 22.64 -18.48 -14.97
N ASP A 4 23.45 -17.90 -15.85
CA ASP A 4 23.51 -16.45 -16.09
C ASP A 4 22.21 -15.90 -16.71
N ASP A 5 21.48 -16.67 -17.51
CA ASP A 5 20.18 -16.26 -18.06
C ASP A 5 19.11 -16.15 -16.96
N ILE A 6 19.18 -17.01 -15.94
CA ILE A 6 18.25 -16.99 -14.81
C ILE A 6 18.53 -15.75 -13.94
N LEU A 7 19.79 -15.51 -13.57
CA LEU A 7 20.14 -14.36 -12.73
C LEU A 7 19.96 -13.02 -13.45
N SER A 8 20.33 -12.95 -14.73
CA SER A 8 20.11 -11.74 -15.55
C SER A 8 18.63 -11.43 -15.76
N SER A 9 17.74 -12.42 -15.77
CA SER A 9 16.29 -12.18 -15.77
C SER A 9 15.83 -11.39 -14.54
N PHE A 10 16.46 -11.60 -13.38
CA PHE A 10 16.18 -10.82 -12.18
C PHE A 10 16.80 -9.42 -12.27
N GLU A 11 17.94 -9.24 -12.91
CA GLU A 11 18.50 -7.89 -13.12
C GLU A 11 17.70 -7.05 -14.13
N THR A 12 17.04 -7.69 -15.10
CA THR A 12 16.38 -7.01 -16.23
C THR A 12 14.87 -6.81 -16.05
N ASN A 13 14.18 -7.62 -15.24
CA ASN A 13 12.71 -7.60 -15.10
C ASN A 13 12.14 -6.51 -14.18
N GLY A 14 12.93 -5.50 -13.80
CA GLY A 14 12.44 -4.34 -13.05
C GLY A 14 11.85 -4.68 -11.65
N PRO A 15 10.75 -4.03 -11.21
CA PRO A 15 10.34 -3.93 -9.80
C PRO A 15 10.10 -5.24 -9.04
N ARG A 16 9.72 -6.30 -9.74
CA ARG A 16 9.46 -7.63 -9.15
C ARG A 16 10.72 -8.46 -8.91
N SER A 17 11.86 -7.98 -9.40
CA SER A 17 13.14 -8.69 -9.37
C SER A 17 13.55 -9.16 -7.99
N TYR A 18 13.44 -8.30 -6.96
CA TYR A 18 13.88 -8.65 -5.62
C TYR A 18 13.05 -9.79 -5.04
N PHE A 19 11.73 -9.68 -4.99
CA PHE A 19 10.90 -10.74 -4.41
C PHE A 19 10.94 -12.03 -5.24
N GLN A 20 11.08 -11.93 -6.56
CA GLN A 20 11.29 -13.08 -7.42
C GLN A 20 12.64 -13.74 -7.13
N PHE A 21 13.70 -12.96 -6.95
CA PHE A 21 15.01 -13.42 -6.55
C PHE A 21 15.01 -14.05 -5.15
N GLU A 22 14.38 -13.40 -4.17
CA GLU A 22 14.20 -13.92 -2.81
C GLU A 22 13.49 -15.28 -2.85
N THR A 23 12.34 -15.35 -3.54
CA THR A 23 11.60 -16.60 -3.72
C THR A 23 12.45 -17.68 -4.40
N PHE A 24 13.21 -17.30 -5.43
CA PHE A 24 14.10 -18.22 -6.14
C PHE A 24 15.17 -18.78 -5.20
N ILE A 25 15.86 -17.92 -4.46
CA ILE A 25 16.93 -18.31 -3.53
C ILE A 25 16.39 -19.17 -2.40
N LEU A 26 15.28 -18.78 -1.76
CA LEU A 26 14.68 -19.56 -0.67
C LEU A 26 14.33 -20.98 -1.12
N ASN A 27 13.71 -21.13 -2.30
CA ASN A 27 13.36 -22.45 -2.83
C ASN A 27 14.58 -23.25 -3.31
N LEU A 28 15.58 -22.58 -3.90
CA LEU A 28 16.81 -23.22 -4.33
C LEU A 28 17.63 -23.74 -3.15
N LEU A 29 17.78 -22.92 -2.10
CA LEU A 29 18.48 -23.29 -0.87
C LEU A 29 17.73 -24.37 -0.11
N LYS A 30 16.39 -24.27 0.01
CA LYS A 30 15.57 -25.33 0.59
C LYS A 30 15.88 -26.68 -0.05
N PHE A 31 15.78 -26.76 -1.38
CA PHE A 31 16.08 -27.99 -2.11
C PHE A 31 17.54 -28.44 -1.89
N HIS A 32 18.50 -27.53 -1.99
CA HIS A 32 19.90 -27.85 -1.82
C HIS A 32 20.20 -28.44 -0.43
N ILE A 33 19.70 -27.81 0.62
CA ILE A 33 19.95 -28.20 2.01
C ILE A 33 19.22 -29.50 2.35
N GLU A 34 17.99 -29.68 1.83
CA GLU A 34 17.24 -30.93 1.99
C GLU A 34 17.91 -32.11 1.27
N THR A 35 18.63 -31.90 0.15
CA THR A 35 19.43 -32.97 -0.48
C THR A 35 20.58 -33.45 0.39
N GLU A 36 21.05 -32.63 1.33
CA GLU A 36 22.02 -33.01 2.37
C GLU A 36 21.37 -33.65 3.60
N LYS A 37 20.05 -33.83 3.59
CA LYS A 37 19.23 -34.29 4.73
C LYS A 37 19.33 -33.37 5.95
N LYS A 38 19.54 -32.06 5.72
CA LYS A 38 19.57 -31.03 6.77
C LYS A 38 18.25 -30.26 6.78
N GLN A 39 17.93 -29.65 7.93
CA GLN A 39 16.69 -28.90 8.12
C GLN A 39 16.84 -27.47 7.62
N PHE A 40 15.83 -27.00 6.90
CA PHE A 40 15.72 -25.63 6.42
C PHE A 40 14.34 -25.07 6.74
N ALA A 41 14.31 -23.90 7.37
CA ALA A 41 13.08 -23.19 7.71
C ALA A 41 13.10 -21.80 7.09
N ILE A 42 12.04 -21.44 6.38
CA ILE A 42 11.81 -20.06 5.92
C ILE A 42 11.18 -19.32 7.08
N SER A 43 11.74 -18.16 7.44
CA SER A 43 11.25 -17.38 8.57
C SER A 43 10.00 -16.58 8.20
N ASP A 44 9.14 -16.35 9.19
CA ASP A 44 8.02 -15.43 9.01
C ASP A 44 8.53 -13.98 9.02
N SER A 45 8.28 -13.26 7.92
CA SER A 45 8.81 -11.92 7.61
C SER A 45 8.47 -10.82 8.62
N ILE A 46 7.70 -11.13 9.67
CA ILE A 46 7.24 -10.17 10.69
C ILE A 46 8.02 -10.37 12.02
N ARG A 47 8.62 -11.55 12.25
CA ARG A 47 9.46 -11.85 13.43
C ARG A 47 10.81 -12.48 13.12
N GLY A 48 11.05 -12.86 11.86
CA GLY A 48 12.29 -13.46 11.42
C GLY A 48 13.46 -12.51 11.65
N ILE A 49 14.44 -12.98 12.40
CA ILE A 49 15.75 -12.34 12.51
C ILE A 49 16.43 -12.27 11.14
N ALA A 50 16.16 -13.28 10.29
CA ALA A 50 16.63 -13.41 8.92
C ALA A 50 15.54 -14.05 8.04
N ASP A 51 15.64 -13.97 6.71
CA ASP A 51 14.67 -14.57 5.77
C ASP A 51 14.55 -16.09 5.89
N ALA A 52 15.63 -16.79 6.25
CA ALA A 52 15.62 -18.23 6.50
C ALA A 52 16.67 -18.69 7.52
N VAL A 53 16.52 -19.92 8.01
CA VAL A 53 17.41 -20.57 8.96
C VAL A 53 17.72 -22.00 8.53
N ALA A 54 19.00 -22.35 8.53
CA ALA A 54 19.48 -23.73 8.44
C ALA A 54 19.99 -24.17 9.82
N GLU A 55 19.18 -24.94 10.55
CA GLU A 55 19.44 -25.27 11.97
C GLU A 55 20.75 -26.02 12.20
N ASN A 56 21.17 -26.84 11.23
CA ASN A 56 22.38 -27.66 11.31
C ASN A 56 23.49 -27.18 10.36
N GLY A 57 23.34 -25.99 9.76
CA GLY A 57 24.20 -25.51 8.68
C GLY A 57 24.00 -26.29 7.37
N PHE A 58 24.90 -26.13 6.41
CA PHE A 58 24.89 -26.79 5.09
C PHE A 58 26.23 -26.59 4.38
N ASP A 59 26.57 -27.43 3.39
CA ASP A 59 27.91 -27.47 2.78
C ASP A 59 29.01 -27.44 3.88
N ASP A 60 29.86 -26.40 3.88
CA ASP A 60 30.94 -26.15 4.84
C ASP A 60 30.51 -25.37 6.10
N PHE A 61 29.30 -24.80 6.11
CA PHE A 61 28.77 -24.07 7.26
C PHE A 61 28.40 -25.04 8.39
N LYS A 62 29.02 -24.88 9.56
CA LYS A 62 28.78 -25.73 10.73
C LYS A 62 27.95 -25.00 11.79
N GLY A 63 26.89 -25.65 12.27
CA GLY A 63 25.98 -25.08 13.27
C GLY A 63 24.92 -24.17 12.64
N LYS A 64 24.02 -23.63 13.48
CA LYS A 64 22.86 -22.84 13.04
C LYS A 64 23.31 -21.63 12.21
N THR A 65 22.83 -21.59 10.97
CA THR A 65 23.14 -20.55 9.98
C THR A 65 21.90 -19.74 9.67
N LEU A 66 21.93 -18.44 9.96
CA LEU A 66 20.90 -17.50 9.54
C LEU A 66 21.20 -17.04 8.11
N ILE A 67 20.15 -16.92 7.29
CA ILE A 67 20.28 -16.54 5.87
C ILE A 67 19.41 -15.32 5.62
N GLU A 68 20.05 -14.20 5.29
CA GLU A 68 19.37 -12.99 4.82
C GLU A 68 19.62 -12.82 3.32
N ILE A 69 18.57 -12.46 2.58
CA ILE A 69 18.63 -12.12 1.17
C ILE A 69 18.48 -10.60 1.05
N THR A 70 19.33 -9.93 0.29
CA THR A 70 19.27 -8.46 0.13
C THR A 70 19.65 -8.01 -1.28
N ASN A 71 18.97 -6.97 -1.76
CA ASN A 71 19.26 -6.36 -3.05
C ASN A 71 20.43 -5.35 -3.00
N SER A 72 20.79 -4.86 -1.80
CA SER A 72 21.81 -3.83 -1.67
C SER A 72 22.59 -3.87 -0.36
N ILE A 73 23.82 -4.35 -0.46
CA ILE A 73 24.84 -4.29 0.59
C ILE A 73 25.47 -2.88 0.72
N THR A 74 25.14 -1.94 -0.19
CA THR A 74 25.78 -0.62 -0.30
C THR A 74 24.96 0.55 0.22
N ARG A 75 23.64 0.38 0.43
CA ARG A 75 22.74 1.49 0.84
C ARG A 75 22.69 1.74 2.34
N MET A 76 22.99 0.73 3.15
CA MET A 76 23.08 0.81 4.60
C MET A 76 24.44 0.27 5.03
N PRO A 77 25.14 0.87 6.01
CA PRO A 77 26.35 0.26 6.56
C PRO A 77 26.02 -1.15 7.05
N MET A 78 26.67 -2.16 6.45
CA MET A 78 26.45 -3.57 6.79
C MET A 78 26.57 -3.88 8.29
N LYS A 79 27.39 -3.08 8.99
CA LYS A 79 27.48 -3.10 10.43
C LYS A 79 26.12 -2.83 11.09
N GLU A 80 25.42 -1.75 10.74
CA GLU A 80 24.12 -1.42 11.32
C GLU A 80 23.07 -2.48 11.02
N PHE A 81 23.15 -3.09 9.83
CA PHE A 81 22.27 -4.20 9.46
C PHE A 81 22.48 -5.41 10.39
N VAL A 82 23.73 -5.82 10.60
CA VAL A 82 24.05 -6.94 11.50
C VAL A 82 23.77 -6.59 12.96
N ASP A 83 24.11 -5.38 13.42
CA ASP A 83 23.83 -4.89 14.78
C ASP A 83 22.33 -5.03 15.09
N ARG A 84 21.46 -4.70 14.13
CA ARG A 84 20.00 -4.84 14.28
C ARG A 84 19.56 -6.30 14.39
N MET A 85 20.10 -7.21 13.56
CA MET A 85 19.79 -8.64 13.65
C MET A 85 20.23 -9.22 15.00
N LEU A 86 21.43 -8.88 15.45
CA LEU A 86 21.99 -9.34 16.72
C LEU A 86 21.22 -8.78 17.91
N TYR A 87 20.78 -7.51 17.84
CA TYR A 87 19.89 -6.94 18.83
C TYR A 87 18.57 -7.72 18.92
N GLN A 88 17.98 -8.11 17.80
CA GLN A 88 16.76 -8.93 17.80
C GLN A 88 17.00 -10.34 18.37
N LEU A 89 18.12 -10.98 18.03
CA LEU A 89 18.54 -12.27 18.61
C LEU A 89 18.71 -12.21 20.12
N SER A 90 19.35 -11.14 20.62
CA SER A 90 19.56 -10.96 22.06
C SER A 90 18.24 -10.85 22.84
N ARG A 91 17.18 -10.32 22.22
CA ARG A 91 15.85 -10.22 22.83
C ARG A 91 15.07 -11.54 22.86
N GLN A 92 15.52 -12.53 22.09
CA GLN A 92 14.91 -13.85 22.01
C GLN A 92 15.72 -14.91 22.77
N ASP A 93 16.79 -14.52 23.49
CA ASP A 93 17.75 -15.40 24.19
C ASP A 93 18.39 -16.48 23.28
N ASP A 94 18.35 -16.26 21.97
CA ASP A 94 18.74 -17.25 20.95
C ASP A 94 20.14 -17.00 20.37
N LEU A 95 20.81 -15.92 20.82
CA LEU A 95 22.07 -15.44 20.27
C LEU A 95 23.22 -16.47 20.36
N GLU A 96 23.29 -17.23 21.46
CA GLU A 96 24.35 -18.24 21.67
C GLU A 96 24.21 -19.46 20.74
N SER A 97 23.01 -19.69 20.19
CA SER A 97 22.72 -20.80 19.30
C SER A 97 23.23 -20.58 17.87
N VAL A 98 23.35 -19.32 17.46
CA VAL A 98 23.72 -18.93 16.09
C VAL A 98 25.23 -18.93 15.93
N LYS A 99 25.73 -19.64 14.91
CA LYS A 99 27.17 -19.69 14.59
C LYS A 99 27.51 -18.89 13.34
N ASN A 100 26.62 -18.90 12.36
CA ASN A 100 26.89 -18.29 11.06
C ASN A 100 25.76 -17.33 10.66
N ILE A 101 26.13 -16.23 10.01
CA ILE A 101 25.22 -15.35 9.27
C ILE A 101 25.67 -15.34 7.81
N LEU A 102 24.79 -15.79 6.91
CA LEU A 102 24.99 -15.76 5.49
C LEU A 102 24.12 -14.67 4.86
N ILE A 103 24.76 -13.77 4.13
CA ILE A 103 24.08 -12.68 3.41
C ILE A 103 24.17 -12.95 1.92
N VAL A 104 23.02 -13.14 1.27
CA VAL A 104 22.93 -13.47 -0.15
C VAL A 104 22.49 -12.24 -0.94
N THR A 105 23.23 -11.90 -1.99
CA THR A 105 22.89 -10.79 -2.87
C THR A 105 22.98 -11.17 -4.34
N LEU A 106 22.18 -10.52 -5.18
CA LEU A 106 22.22 -10.70 -6.62
C LEU A 106 23.46 -10.03 -7.25
N ARG A 107 23.98 -8.95 -6.65
CA ARG A 107 25.07 -8.16 -7.24
C ARG A 107 26.43 -8.77 -6.94
N THR A 108 27.31 -8.83 -7.93
CA THR A 108 28.72 -9.19 -7.72
C THR A 108 29.43 -8.15 -6.86
N ILE A 109 30.16 -8.59 -5.85
CA ILE A 109 30.89 -7.70 -4.94
C ILE A 109 32.39 -7.90 -5.13
N PRO A 110 33.18 -6.82 -5.32
CA PRO A 110 34.63 -6.93 -5.36
C PRO A 110 35.18 -7.57 -4.07
N ALA A 111 36.10 -8.52 -4.21
CA ALA A 111 36.70 -9.23 -3.08
C ALA A 111 37.27 -8.31 -1.98
N PRO A 112 37.94 -7.18 -2.27
CA PRO A 112 38.39 -6.25 -1.23
C PRO A 112 37.25 -5.65 -0.41
N THR A 113 36.13 -5.33 -1.05
CA THR A 113 34.94 -4.79 -0.40
C THR A 113 34.29 -5.85 0.50
N LYS A 114 34.18 -7.09 0.01
CA LYS A 114 33.68 -8.24 0.78
C LYS A 114 34.53 -8.47 2.04
N ALA A 115 35.85 -8.49 1.91
CA ALA A 115 36.78 -8.66 3.03
C ALA A 115 36.67 -7.51 4.06
N LYS A 116 36.56 -6.26 3.58
CA LYS A 116 36.39 -5.09 4.46
C LYS A 116 35.10 -5.21 5.28
N ILE A 117 33.98 -5.52 4.65
CA ILE A 117 32.68 -5.68 5.32
C ILE A 117 32.75 -6.77 6.38
N VAL A 118 33.24 -7.96 6.02
CA VAL A 118 33.35 -9.09 6.95
C VAL A 118 34.24 -8.71 8.14
N SER A 119 35.43 -8.15 7.89
CA SER A 119 36.36 -7.77 8.97
C SER A 119 35.77 -6.77 9.97
N GLN A 120 34.98 -5.80 9.52
CA GLN A 120 34.36 -4.80 10.40
C GLN A 120 33.40 -5.45 11.39
N VAL A 121 32.63 -6.44 10.93
CA VAL A 121 31.62 -7.08 11.77
C VAL A 121 32.25 -8.19 12.63
N THR A 122 33.17 -9.00 12.09
CA THR A 122 33.89 -10.02 12.87
C THR A 122 34.70 -9.41 14.03
N ASN A 123 35.29 -8.23 13.84
CA ASN A 123 35.99 -7.52 14.92
C ASN A 123 35.03 -7.09 16.05
N THR A 124 33.75 -6.86 15.73
CA THR A 124 32.74 -6.46 16.71
C THR A 124 32.11 -7.69 17.38
N TYR A 125 31.96 -8.80 16.64
CA TYR A 125 31.30 -10.03 17.08
C TYR A 125 32.14 -11.28 16.75
N PRO A 126 33.19 -11.58 17.53
CA PRO A 126 34.13 -12.66 17.22
C PRO A 126 33.53 -14.07 17.36
N ALA A 127 32.38 -14.21 18.02
CA ALA A 127 31.71 -15.49 18.24
C ALA A 127 30.83 -15.94 17.06
N ILE A 128 30.63 -15.09 16.05
CA ILE A 128 29.73 -15.33 14.92
C ILE A 128 30.52 -15.16 13.62
N GLU A 129 30.46 -16.17 12.75
CA GLU A 129 31.08 -16.12 11.43
C GLU A 129 30.12 -15.49 10.41
N ILE A 130 30.63 -14.60 9.57
CA ILE A 130 29.82 -13.86 8.61
C ILE A 130 30.31 -14.12 7.20
N PHE A 131 29.38 -14.50 6.35
CA PHE A 131 29.61 -14.85 4.97
C PHE A 131 28.73 -14.02 4.05
N ILE A 132 29.25 -13.73 2.87
CA ILE A 132 28.50 -13.03 1.83
C ILE A 132 28.54 -13.91 0.60
N TRP A 133 27.39 -14.21 0.01
CA TRP A 133 27.26 -14.86 -1.29
C TRP A 133 26.77 -13.86 -2.31
N ASP A 134 27.45 -13.81 -3.44
CA ASP A 134 27.04 -13.01 -4.59
C ASP A 134 26.60 -13.91 -5.76
N SER A 135 26.33 -13.31 -6.91
CA SER A 135 25.92 -14.04 -8.12
C SER A 135 26.84 -15.19 -8.51
N GLN A 136 28.15 -15.11 -8.23
CA GLN A 136 29.09 -16.19 -8.56
C GLN A 136 28.88 -17.41 -7.68
N ASP A 137 28.63 -17.19 -6.38
CA ASP A 137 28.37 -18.27 -5.43
C ASP A 137 27.01 -18.92 -5.71
N ILE A 138 25.99 -18.13 -6.03
CA ILE A 138 24.65 -18.61 -6.42
C ILE A 138 24.73 -19.46 -7.70
N ASN A 139 25.50 -19.03 -8.69
CA ASN A 139 25.70 -19.76 -9.95
C ASN A 139 26.26 -21.18 -9.73
N LYS A 140 27.11 -21.40 -8.72
CA LYS A 140 27.60 -22.74 -8.37
C LYS A 140 26.45 -23.67 -7.98
N ILE A 141 25.51 -23.17 -7.18
CA ILE A 141 24.34 -23.94 -6.74
C ILE A 141 23.37 -24.20 -7.89
N ILE A 142 23.11 -23.18 -8.72
CA ILE A 142 22.28 -23.34 -9.93
C ILE A 142 22.85 -24.41 -10.83
N ASN A 143 24.17 -24.44 -11.04
CA ASN A 143 24.83 -25.45 -11.87
C ASN A 143 24.76 -26.85 -11.24
N LYS A 144 24.89 -26.98 -9.91
CA LYS A 144 24.71 -28.25 -9.17
C LYS A 144 23.29 -28.80 -9.36
N HIS A 145 22.28 -27.94 -9.34
CA HIS A 145 20.85 -28.29 -9.35
C HIS A 145 20.08 -27.78 -10.56
N ARG A 146 20.68 -27.85 -11.76
CA ARG A 146 20.19 -27.14 -12.97
C ARG A 146 18.73 -27.43 -13.33
N LYS A 147 18.28 -28.69 -13.26
CA LYS A 147 16.89 -29.04 -13.58
C LYS A 147 15.91 -28.38 -12.62
N GLN A 148 16.21 -28.45 -11.31
CA GLN A 148 15.36 -27.86 -10.28
C GLN A 148 15.37 -26.33 -10.35
N ALA A 149 16.54 -25.71 -10.55
CA ALA A 149 16.66 -24.26 -10.70
C ALA A 149 15.80 -23.73 -11.86
N ASN A 150 15.79 -24.41 -13.02
CA ASN A 150 14.92 -24.04 -14.13
C ASN A 150 13.42 -24.21 -13.78
N SER A 151 13.06 -25.28 -13.06
CA SER A 151 11.68 -25.50 -12.62
C SER A 151 11.20 -24.40 -11.66
N ILE A 152 12.05 -23.99 -10.71
CA ILE A 152 11.76 -22.91 -9.77
C ILE A 152 11.60 -21.58 -10.52
N ALA A 153 12.55 -21.23 -11.39
CA ALA A 153 12.53 -19.97 -12.15
C ALA A 153 11.26 -19.80 -12.99
N ASN A 154 10.73 -20.89 -13.55
CA ASN A 154 9.50 -20.87 -14.35
C ASN A 154 8.21 -20.81 -13.51
N ASN A 155 8.27 -21.06 -12.19
CA ASN A 155 7.09 -21.18 -11.32
C ASN A 155 7.15 -20.25 -10.09
N LEU A 156 7.95 -19.18 -10.14
CA LEU A 156 8.21 -18.30 -8.98
C LEU A 156 6.93 -17.72 -8.36
N PHE A 157 5.99 -17.29 -9.19
CA PHE A 157 4.72 -16.75 -8.71
C PHE A 157 3.94 -17.82 -7.92
N SER A 158 3.76 -19.01 -8.49
CA SER A 158 3.06 -20.13 -7.83
C SER A 158 3.75 -20.54 -6.53
N LEU A 159 5.07 -20.65 -6.52
CA LEU A 159 5.84 -21.02 -5.33
C LEU A 159 5.70 -19.98 -4.20
N ARG A 160 5.68 -18.69 -4.55
CA ARG A 160 5.45 -17.62 -3.58
C ARG A 160 4.03 -17.69 -3.01
N LEU A 161 3.04 -17.92 -3.86
CA LEU A 161 1.65 -18.10 -3.45
C LEU A 161 1.49 -19.30 -2.50
N GLU A 162 2.07 -20.45 -2.87
CA GLU A 162 2.06 -21.66 -2.04
C GLU A 162 2.71 -21.40 -0.69
N THR A 163 3.85 -20.70 -0.66
CA THR A 163 4.52 -20.32 0.59
C THR A 163 3.64 -19.41 1.43
N ALA A 164 3.01 -18.38 0.85
CA ALA A 164 2.14 -17.46 1.56
C ALA A 164 0.88 -18.14 2.12
N VAL A 165 0.35 -19.12 1.40
CA VAL A 165 -0.87 -19.88 1.73
C VAL A 165 -0.61 -21.01 2.73
N SER A 166 0.60 -21.59 2.72
CA SER A 166 0.99 -22.69 3.61
C SER A 166 1.55 -22.23 4.96
N LYS A 167 1.87 -20.93 5.10
CA LYS A 167 2.26 -20.33 6.38
C LYS A 167 1.18 -20.57 7.44
N SER A 168 1.61 -20.92 8.66
CA SER A 168 0.70 -21.08 9.78
C SER A 168 -0.10 -19.80 10.00
N LEU A 169 -1.41 -19.93 10.23
CA LEU A 169 -2.31 -18.82 10.48
C LEU A 169 -1.90 -18.10 11.79
N GLY A 170 -1.04 -17.10 11.66
CA GLY A 170 -0.69 -16.21 12.75
C GLY A 170 -1.90 -15.36 13.18
N ASP A 171 -1.87 -14.87 14.42
CA ASP A 171 -2.86 -13.91 14.88
C ASP A 171 -2.66 -12.57 14.17
N TRP A 172 -3.52 -12.29 13.18
CA TRP A 172 -3.48 -11.06 12.39
C TRP A 172 -3.60 -9.80 13.24
N LYS A 173 -4.23 -9.86 14.43
CA LYS A 173 -4.31 -8.70 15.34
C LYS A 173 -2.95 -8.41 15.96
N LYS A 174 -2.17 -9.45 16.26
CA LYS A 174 -0.79 -9.27 16.72
C LYS A 174 0.09 -8.69 15.62
N GLU A 175 -0.05 -9.19 14.39
CA GLU A 175 0.65 -8.61 13.23
C GLU A 175 0.23 -7.16 12.96
N ARG A 176 -1.05 -6.82 13.20
CA ARG A 176 -1.56 -5.45 13.09
C ARG A 176 -0.86 -4.52 14.08
N GLU A 177 -0.73 -4.91 15.34
CA GLU A 177 -0.04 -4.08 16.35
C GLU A 177 1.46 -3.92 16.02
N GLU A 178 2.10 -4.96 15.47
CA GLU A 178 3.48 -4.90 14.98
C GLU A 178 3.61 -3.87 13.83
N ARG A 179 2.71 -3.92 12.83
CA ARG A 179 2.68 -2.94 11.72
C ARG A 179 2.36 -1.51 12.18
N LEU A 180 1.50 -1.35 13.18
CA LEU A 180 1.21 -0.04 13.78
C LEU A 180 2.43 0.56 14.48
N LYS A 181 3.29 -0.29 15.06
CA LYS A 181 4.55 0.17 15.63
C LYS A 181 5.52 0.67 14.55
N GLU A 182 5.67 -0.08 13.46
CA GLU A 182 6.49 0.37 12.31
C GLU A 182 5.97 1.67 11.70
N LEU A 183 4.64 1.82 11.66
CA LEU A 183 3.98 3.04 11.22
C LEU A 183 4.29 4.21 12.17
N SER A 184 4.25 3.99 13.49
CA SER A 184 4.63 4.98 14.51
C SER A 184 6.07 5.42 14.35
N ASP A 185 7.00 4.46 14.26
CA ASP A 185 8.43 4.74 14.06
C ASP A 185 8.66 5.55 12.78
N SER A 186 7.86 5.31 11.73
CA SER A 186 7.92 6.05 10.47
C SER A 186 7.36 7.47 10.59
N TYR A 187 6.26 7.65 11.32
CA TYR A 187 5.69 8.96 11.62
C TYR A 187 6.65 9.82 12.45
N ASP A 188 7.30 9.24 13.46
CA ASP A 188 8.20 9.96 14.37
C ASP A 188 9.45 10.52 13.69
N ARG A 189 9.94 9.84 12.64
CA ARG A 189 11.03 10.34 11.78
C ARG A 189 10.67 11.61 11.00
N GLY A 190 9.39 11.95 10.86
CA GLY A 190 8.94 13.21 10.25
C GLY A 190 9.07 13.30 8.73
N GLN A 191 9.11 12.15 8.06
CA GLN A 191 9.09 12.00 6.60
C GLN A 191 7.82 11.26 6.19
N PHE A 192 6.66 11.81 6.57
CA PHE A 192 5.37 11.13 6.44
C PHE A 192 4.43 11.88 5.49
N ALA A 193 3.66 11.14 4.71
CA ALA A 193 2.65 11.70 3.80
C ALA A 193 1.34 10.92 3.88
N PHE A 194 0.21 11.59 3.70
CA PHE A 194 -1.09 10.94 3.61
C PHE A 194 -1.54 10.75 2.16
N PHE A 195 -2.21 9.63 1.91
CA PHE A 195 -2.94 9.36 0.67
C PHE A 195 -4.40 9.11 1.04
N LEU A 196 -5.29 10.06 0.76
CA LEU A 196 -6.67 10.06 1.25
C LEU A 196 -7.64 9.74 0.12
N GLY A 197 -8.48 8.74 0.35
CA GLY A 197 -9.54 8.34 -0.58
C GLY A 197 -10.94 8.65 -0.06
N ALA A 198 -11.94 8.29 -0.87
CA ALA A 198 -13.34 8.67 -0.65
C ALA A 198 -13.86 8.19 0.72
N GLY A 199 -13.32 7.09 1.27
CA GLY A 199 -13.72 6.61 2.59
C GLY A 199 -13.49 7.62 3.73
N VAL A 200 -12.55 8.55 3.58
CA VAL A 200 -12.36 9.65 4.53
C VAL A 200 -13.55 10.59 4.50
N SER A 201 -13.96 11.04 3.31
CA SER A 201 -15.11 11.94 3.14
C SER A 201 -16.44 11.25 3.42
N SER A 202 -16.57 9.96 3.12
CA SER A 202 -17.76 9.17 3.47
C SER A 202 -17.96 9.03 4.97
N SER A 203 -16.89 9.08 5.78
CA SER A 203 -17.03 9.14 7.24
C SER A 203 -17.75 10.42 7.72
N ALA A 204 -17.74 11.48 6.92
CA ALA A 204 -18.47 12.74 7.14
C ALA A 204 -19.82 12.82 6.38
N GLY A 205 -20.24 11.70 5.78
CA GLY A 205 -21.51 11.59 5.06
C GLY A 205 -21.45 11.90 3.57
N MET A 206 -20.27 12.16 2.99
CA MET A 206 -20.17 12.41 1.55
C MET A 206 -20.48 11.13 0.74
N PRO A 207 -21.16 11.26 -0.41
CA PRO A 207 -21.43 10.13 -1.28
C PRO A 207 -20.12 9.54 -1.83
N ASP A 208 -20.12 8.23 -2.08
CA ASP A 208 -19.04 7.63 -2.86
C ASP A 208 -19.14 8.00 -4.35
N TRP A 209 -18.09 7.65 -5.09
CA TRP A 209 -17.94 8.00 -6.50
C TRP A 209 -19.08 7.49 -7.38
N ASN A 210 -19.48 6.23 -7.20
CA ASN A 210 -20.53 5.61 -7.99
C ASN A 210 -21.89 6.27 -7.68
N THR A 211 -22.16 6.55 -6.40
CA THR A 211 -23.37 7.22 -5.95
C THR A 211 -23.48 8.63 -6.52
N LEU A 212 -22.40 9.40 -6.50
CA LEU A 212 -22.37 10.75 -7.06
C LEU A 212 -22.68 10.73 -8.57
N LEU A 213 -22.01 9.85 -9.31
CA LEU A 213 -22.14 9.79 -10.77
C LEU A 213 -23.52 9.31 -11.22
N ASN A 214 -24.07 8.29 -10.55
CA ASN A 214 -25.40 7.81 -10.85
C ASN A 214 -26.44 8.87 -10.51
N SER A 215 -26.28 9.59 -9.39
CA SER A 215 -27.17 10.71 -9.07
C SER A 215 -27.10 11.81 -10.12
N LEU A 216 -25.91 12.23 -10.55
CA LEU A 216 -25.74 13.24 -11.58
C LEU A 216 -26.34 12.82 -12.92
N PHE A 217 -26.14 11.56 -13.31
CA PHE A 217 -26.68 11.00 -14.54
C PHE A 217 -28.22 11.01 -14.53
N VAL A 218 -28.82 10.54 -13.44
CA VAL A 218 -30.28 10.53 -13.30
C VAL A 218 -30.83 11.96 -13.18
N SER A 219 -30.17 12.88 -12.46
CA SER A 219 -30.58 14.29 -12.40
C SER A 219 -30.50 14.99 -13.76
N TYR A 220 -29.50 14.67 -14.58
CA TYR A 220 -29.40 15.16 -15.95
C TYR A 220 -30.55 14.63 -16.82
N LEU A 221 -30.79 13.31 -16.80
CA LEU A 221 -31.89 12.70 -17.56
C LEU A 221 -33.26 13.17 -17.10
N ALA A 222 -33.46 13.38 -15.80
CA ALA A 222 -34.71 13.87 -15.24
C ALA A 222 -35.07 15.28 -15.72
N LYS A 223 -34.08 16.14 -15.96
CA LYS A 223 -34.29 17.46 -16.59
C LYS A 223 -34.81 17.33 -18.02
N GLU A 224 -34.37 16.33 -18.78
CA GLU A 224 -34.88 16.07 -20.13
C GLU A 224 -36.24 15.33 -20.13
N LEU A 225 -36.50 14.50 -19.12
CA LEU A 225 -37.64 13.58 -19.07
C LEU A 225 -38.80 14.02 -18.13
N SER A 226 -38.70 15.18 -17.47
CA SER A 226 -39.72 15.69 -16.53
C SER A 226 -40.06 14.72 -15.38
N ILE A 227 -39.07 14.03 -14.83
CA ILE A 227 -39.22 13.02 -13.77
C ILE A 227 -39.22 13.69 -12.38
N SER A 228 -39.99 13.16 -11.43
CA SER A 228 -40.05 13.69 -10.05
C SER A 228 -38.80 13.35 -9.22
N GLN A 229 -38.48 14.16 -8.20
CA GLN A 229 -37.32 13.95 -7.33
C GLN A 229 -37.35 12.64 -6.52
N GLU A 230 -38.55 12.13 -6.23
CA GLU A 230 -38.72 10.89 -5.47
C GLU A 230 -38.44 9.66 -6.35
N ASP A 231 -38.83 9.72 -7.63
CA ASP A 231 -38.52 8.69 -8.63
C ASP A 231 -37.02 8.64 -8.94
N ILE A 232 -36.33 9.79 -8.97
CA ILE A 232 -34.86 9.87 -9.16
C ILE A 232 -34.13 9.00 -8.13
N LYS A 233 -34.48 9.13 -6.84
CA LYS A 233 -33.83 8.33 -5.77
C LYS A 233 -34.07 6.83 -5.96
N GLN A 234 -35.28 6.44 -6.34
CA GLN A 234 -35.60 5.03 -6.60
C GLN A 234 -34.83 4.49 -7.80
N ILE A 235 -34.72 5.26 -8.88
CA ILE A 235 -33.97 4.89 -10.09
C ILE A 235 -32.48 4.78 -9.80
N VAL A 236 -31.87 5.72 -9.07
CA VAL A 236 -30.45 5.67 -8.67
C VAL A 236 -30.18 4.42 -7.82
N ASN A 237 -31.01 4.15 -6.81
CA ASN A 237 -30.86 2.96 -5.97
C ASN A 237 -30.99 1.67 -6.80
N ARG A 238 -31.93 1.63 -7.74
CA ARG A 238 -32.14 0.46 -8.60
C ARG A 238 -31.01 0.27 -9.62
N LEU A 239 -30.47 1.36 -10.18
CA LEU A 239 -29.29 1.32 -11.05
C LEU A 239 -28.10 0.75 -10.29
N ASN A 240 -27.81 1.25 -9.08
CA ASN A 240 -26.75 0.71 -8.22
C ASN A 240 -26.90 -0.80 -7.93
N GLU A 241 -28.11 -1.35 -7.96
CA GLU A 241 -28.39 -2.78 -7.71
C GLU A 241 -28.36 -3.69 -8.95
N VAL A 242 -28.80 -3.19 -10.12
CA VAL A 242 -29.16 -4.05 -11.28
C VAL A 242 -28.12 -4.01 -12.38
N ASP A 243 -27.46 -2.88 -12.58
CA ASP A 243 -26.54 -2.69 -13.69
C ASP A 243 -25.39 -1.80 -13.21
N GLU A 244 -24.16 -2.19 -13.47
CA GLU A 244 -22.98 -1.37 -13.17
C GLU A 244 -22.53 -0.72 -14.50
N PRO A 245 -23.31 0.20 -15.13
CA PRO A 245 -22.72 0.99 -16.20
C PRO A 245 -21.57 1.73 -15.53
N SER A 246 -20.34 1.46 -16.00
CA SER A 246 -19.15 1.96 -15.33
C SER A 246 -19.35 3.45 -15.08
N ALA A 247 -19.18 3.90 -13.84
CA ALA A 247 -19.45 5.28 -13.47
C ALA A 247 -18.74 6.27 -14.45
N LEU A 248 -17.58 5.83 -14.96
CA LEU A 248 -16.80 6.46 -16.02
C LEU A 248 -17.57 6.69 -17.34
N MET A 249 -18.42 5.76 -17.77
CA MET A 249 -19.30 5.94 -18.94
C MET A 249 -20.38 6.97 -18.66
N ALA A 250 -21.03 6.93 -17.50
CA ALA A 250 -22.01 7.94 -17.12
C ALA A 250 -21.37 9.35 -17.10
N ALA A 251 -20.16 9.46 -16.53
CA ALA A 251 -19.38 10.69 -16.55
C ALA A 251 -19.03 11.17 -17.97
N ARG A 252 -18.69 10.24 -18.87
CA ARG A 252 -18.39 10.53 -20.28
C ARG A 252 -19.61 11.06 -21.03
N TYR A 253 -20.78 10.46 -20.83
CA TYR A 253 -22.03 10.95 -21.42
C TYR A 253 -22.41 12.31 -20.86
N LEU A 254 -22.33 12.49 -19.54
CA LEU A 254 -22.58 13.77 -18.87
C LEU A 254 -21.68 14.87 -19.42
N ARG A 255 -20.38 14.59 -19.54
CA ARG A 255 -19.43 15.54 -20.13
C ARG A 255 -19.83 15.88 -21.57
N LYS A 256 -20.03 14.89 -22.44
CA LYS A 256 -20.42 15.14 -23.84
C LYS A 256 -21.76 15.87 -24.01
N GLY A 257 -22.74 15.58 -23.15
CA GLY A 257 -24.05 16.24 -23.18
C GLY A 257 -24.00 17.69 -22.70
N LEU A 258 -23.11 17.99 -21.75
CA LEU A 258 -22.97 19.29 -21.10
C LEU A 258 -21.79 20.13 -21.61
N SER A 259 -20.97 19.64 -22.55
CA SER A 259 -19.79 20.36 -23.03
C SER A 259 -19.74 20.51 -24.56
N LYS A 260 -20.28 21.62 -25.05
CA LYS A 260 -20.12 22.25 -26.35
C LYS A 260 -19.33 23.58 -26.27
N GLU A 261 -19.26 24.27 -25.12
CA GLU A 261 -18.48 25.52 -24.93
C GLU A 261 -17.77 25.66 -23.56
N ARG A 262 -16.77 26.57 -23.43
CA ARG A 262 -16.03 26.83 -22.16
C ARG A 262 -16.93 27.32 -21.03
N THR A 263 -17.96 28.09 -21.35
CA THR A 263 -18.97 28.59 -20.40
C THR A 263 -19.70 27.44 -19.72
N GLU A 264 -19.94 26.36 -20.46
CA GLU A 264 -20.67 25.18 -20.01
C GLU A 264 -19.82 24.28 -19.09
N MET A 265 -18.48 24.32 -19.19
CA MET A 265 -17.60 23.61 -18.27
C MET A 265 -17.67 24.17 -16.84
N ARG A 266 -17.79 25.49 -16.67
CA ARG A 266 -17.98 26.11 -15.35
C ARG A 266 -19.35 25.76 -14.76
N GLU A 267 -20.38 25.75 -15.60
CA GLU A 267 -21.72 25.34 -15.19
C GLU A 267 -21.77 23.85 -14.81
N PHE A 268 -21.07 23.00 -15.57
CA PHE A 268 -20.89 21.59 -15.24
C PHE A 268 -20.22 21.38 -13.89
N THR A 269 -19.07 22.01 -13.66
CA THR A 269 -18.36 21.95 -12.37
C THR A 269 -19.24 22.44 -11.22
N LYS A 270 -20.01 23.52 -11.43
CA LYS A 270 -20.97 24.03 -10.43
C LYS A 270 -22.05 23.01 -10.11
N ILE A 271 -22.67 22.39 -11.12
CA ILE A 271 -23.71 21.36 -10.93
C ILE A 271 -23.15 20.15 -10.17
N ILE A 272 -21.95 19.68 -10.52
CA ILE A 272 -21.29 18.57 -9.80
C ILE A 272 -21.06 18.95 -8.35
N THR A 273 -20.51 20.13 -8.11
CA THR A 273 -20.23 20.63 -6.76
C THR A 273 -21.52 20.69 -5.95
N GLU A 274 -22.59 21.30 -6.48
CA GLU A 274 -23.88 21.37 -5.78
C GLU A 274 -24.43 19.99 -5.42
N ASN A 275 -24.41 19.03 -6.37
CA ASN A 275 -24.87 17.66 -6.11
C ASN A 275 -24.00 16.94 -5.07
N LEU A 276 -22.66 17.11 -5.13
CA LEU A 276 -21.72 16.50 -4.20
C LEU A 276 -22.07 16.83 -2.74
N TYR A 277 -22.36 18.09 -2.44
CA TYR A 277 -22.69 18.52 -1.07
C TYR A 277 -24.18 18.35 -0.72
N GLN A 278 -25.11 18.42 -1.69
CA GLN A 278 -26.54 18.16 -1.46
C GLN A 278 -26.82 16.69 -1.12
N LEU A 279 -26.05 15.75 -1.69
CA LEU A 279 -26.19 14.32 -1.44
C LEU A 279 -25.56 13.87 -0.11
N ARG A 280 -24.92 14.78 0.63
CA ARG A 280 -24.30 14.45 1.92
C ARG A 280 -25.35 13.98 2.91
N ASP A 281 -25.07 12.86 3.57
CA ASP A 281 -25.82 12.40 4.73
C ASP A 281 -25.62 13.35 5.92
N THR A 282 -26.68 14.09 6.25
CA THR A 282 -26.70 15.07 7.34
C THR A 282 -26.77 14.44 8.73
N GLN A 283 -27.06 13.14 8.83
CA GLN A 283 -27.01 12.42 10.12
C GLN A 283 -25.57 12.21 10.60
N ARG A 284 -24.59 12.26 9.68
CA ARG A 284 -23.17 12.20 10.03
C ARG A 284 -22.60 13.59 10.31
N GLU A 285 -21.78 13.68 11.36
CA GLU A 285 -21.00 14.89 11.63
C GLU A 285 -20.08 15.20 10.45
N ILE A 286 -20.14 16.44 9.97
CA ILE A 286 -19.23 16.92 8.91
C ILE A 286 -17.77 16.88 9.36
N ASN A 287 -17.52 17.07 10.66
CA ASN A 287 -16.22 16.92 11.29
C ASN A 287 -16.09 15.51 11.86
N SER A 288 -16.03 14.48 11.01
CA SER A 288 -15.96 13.10 11.48
C SER A 288 -14.73 12.85 12.36
N ASP A 289 -14.80 11.84 13.23
CA ASP A 289 -13.67 11.49 14.11
C ASP A 289 -12.42 11.06 13.33
N LEU A 290 -12.61 10.53 12.13
CA LEU A 290 -11.53 10.23 11.20
C LEU A 290 -10.83 11.51 10.71
N LEU A 291 -11.59 12.50 10.24
CA LEU A 291 -11.05 13.81 9.84
C LEU A 291 -10.38 14.53 11.01
N LYS A 292 -10.96 14.46 12.21
CA LYS A 292 -10.35 14.99 13.45
C LYS A 292 -9.02 14.31 13.74
N SER A 293 -8.92 12.99 13.58
CA SER A 293 -7.70 12.22 13.86
C SER A 293 -6.60 12.48 12.81
N ILE A 294 -6.95 12.54 11.53
CA ILE A 294 -6.00 12.90 10.46
C ILE A 294 -5.46 14.32 10.67
N SER A 295 -6.35 15.30 10.91
CA SER A 295 -5.93 16.68 11.16
C SER A 295 -5.10 16.85 12.43
N ASN A 296 -5.30 16.02 13.46
CA ASN A 296 -4.41 15.98 14.63
C ASN A 296 -3.00 15.52 14.27
N LEU A 297 -2.87 14.50 13.42
CA LEU A 297 -1.56 14.01 12.97
C LEU A 297 -0.80 15.03 12.12
N CYS A 298 -1.52 15.90 11.40
CA CYS A 298 -0.95 17.00 10.63
C CYS A 298 -0.46 18.18 11.48
N MET A 299 -0.80 18.23 12.78
CA MET A 299 -0.42 19.35 13.63
C MET A 299 1.11 19.40 13.84
N PRO A 300 1.76 20.55 13.57
CA PRO A 300 3.18 20.70 13.85
C PRO A 300 3.48 20.54 15.35
N LYS A 301 4.49 19.74 15.69
CA LYS A 301 5.00 19.60 17.07
C LYS A 301 6.20 20.52 17.27
N ARG A 302 6.69 20.64 18.52
CA ARG A 302 7.94 21.37 18.85
C ARG A 302 9.16 20.88 18.04
N THR A 303 9.14 19.62 17.61
CA THR A 303 10.18 19.00 16.77
C THR A 303 9.97 19.20 15.27
N GLY A 304 9.01 20.04 14.88
CA GLY A 304 8.60 20.30 13.50
C GLY A 304 7.36 19.50 13.07
N ALA A 305 6.89 19.78 11.86
CA ALA A 305 5.82 19.03 11.22
C ALA A 305 6.29 17.61 10.87
N LYS A 306 5.50 16.60 11.29
CA LYS A 306 5.77 15.19 10.99
C LYS A 306 5.22 14.77 9.63
N VAL A 307 4.04 15.31 9.30
CA VAL A 307 3.41 15.15 7.98
C VAL A 307 3.93 16.27 7.08
N ARG A 308 4.50 15.89 5.93
CA ARG A 308 5.10 16.82 4.96
C ARG A 308 4.15 17.15 3.81
N SER A 309 3.14 16.33 3.58
CA SER A 309 2.21 16.48 2.48
C SER A 309 0.98 15.61 2.66
N VAL A 310 -0.11 16.02 2.04
CA VAL A 310 -1.32 15.23 1.87
C VAL A 310 -1.60 15.12 0.38
N VAL A 311 -1.80 13.91 -0.12
CA VAL A 311 -2.33 13.64 -1.45
C VAL A 311 -3.76 13.14 -1.27
N THR A 312 -4.73 13.80 -1.88
CA THR A 312 -6.14 13.44 -1.79
C THR A 312 -6.72 13.18 -3.17
N TYR A 313 -7.50 12.11 -3.25
CA TYR A 313 -8.30 11.75 -4.42
C TYR A 313 -9.73 12.27 -4.31
N ASN A 314 -10.04 12.95 -3.21
CA ASN A 314 -11.35 13.50 -2.95
C ASN A 314 -11.46 14.90 -3.54
N PHE A 315 -12.66 15.22 -4.02
CA PHE A 315 -12.95 16.53 -4.60
C PHE A 315 -13.31 17.57 -3.54
N ASP A 316 -13.80 17.15 -2.38
CA ASP A 316 -14.27 18.06 -1.34
C ASP A 316 -13.16 18.82 -0.61
N ASP A 317 -13.55 19.83 0.18
CA ASP A 317 -12.66 20.64 1.03
C ASP A 317 -12.79 20.33 2.53
N LEU A 318 -13.20 19.11 2.90
CA LEU A 318 -13.49 18.78 4.31
C LEU A 318 -12.24 18.76 5.18
N LEU A 319 -11.09 18.36 4.64
CA LEU A 319 -9.82 18.36 5.37
C LEU A 319 -9.35 19.80 5.63
N GLU A 320 -9.39 20.65 4.62
CA GLU A 320 -9.07 22.08 4.66
C GLU A 320 -9.83 22.78 5.78
N ARG A 321 -11.14 22.50 5.88
CA ARG A 321 -11.98 23.04 6.95
C ARG A 321 -11.52 22.59 8.33
N GLN A 322 -11.13 21.33 8.51
CA GLN A 322 -10.58 20.87 9.79
C GLN A 322 -9.26 21.55 10.12
N LEU A 323 -8.36 21.67 9.15
CA LEU A 323 -7.05 22.29 9.33
C LEU A 323 -7.20 23.77 9.69
N LYS A 324 -8.09 24.48 9.00
CA LYS A 324 -8.46 25.87 9.29
C LYS A 324 -9.01 26.03 10.71
N ASN A 325 -9.92 25.15 11.12
CA ASN A 325 -10.48 25.16 12.48
C ASN A 325 -9.41 24.95 13.56
N LYS A 326 -8.33 24.24 13.23
CA LYS A 326 -7.18 23.99 14.12
C LYS A 326 -6.04 24.99 13.95
N SER A 327 -6.23 26.04 13.15
CA SER A 327 -5.19 27.05 12.83
C SER A 327 -3.90 26.44 12.26
N ILE A 328 -4.02 25.32 11.54
CA ILE A 328 -2.90 24.73 10.80
C ILE A 328 -2.83 25.43 9.44
N GLN A 329 -1.66 25.96 9.10
CA GLN A 329 -1.41 26.58 7.80
C GLN A 329 -1.32 25.50 6.73
N TYR A 330 -2.05 25.67 5.63
CA TYR A 330 -2.12 24.70 4.53
C TYR A 330 -2.25 25.41 3.18
N HIS A 331 -1.96 24.68 2.12
CA HIS A 331 -2.12 25.15 0.74
C HIS A 331 -2.74 24.03 -0.12
N SER A 332 -3.93 24.24 -0.65
CA SER A 332 -4.59 23.27 -1.56
C SER A 332 -4.06 23.47 -2.97
N ILE A 333 -3.53 22.40 -3.57
CA ILE A 333 -2.86 22.38 -4.88
C ILE A 333 -3.65 21.49 -5.84
N TYR A 334 -4.16 22.08 -6.93
CA TYR A 334 -4.99 21.40 -7.92
C TYR A 334 -4.60 21.70 -9.38
N SER A 335 -3.50 22.43 -9.58
CA SER A 335 -2.90 22.70 -10.89
C SER A 335 -1.36 22.72 -10.86
N GLU A 336 -0.73 22.70 -12.04
CA GLU A 336 0.72 22.51 -12.21
C GLU A 336 1.59 23.69 -11.72
N ASN A 337 1.05 24.91 -11.68
CA ASN A 337 1.84 26.14 -11.48
C ASN A 337 1.54 26.86 -10.15
N GLU A 338 1.32 26.09 -9.08
CA GLU A 338 1.03 26.62 -7.75
C GLU A 338 2.26 26.55 -6.84
N TYR A 339 2.51 27.63 -6.11
CA TYR A 339 3.61 27.76 -5.16
C TYR A 339 3.04 27.91 -3.75
N TYR A 340 3.58 27.14 -2.81
CA TYR A 340 3.19 27.18 -1.40
C TYR A 340 4.37 27.57 -0.52
N HIS A 341 4.09 28.11 0.67
CA HIS A 341 5.14 28.48 1.61
C HIS A 341 5.73 27.23 2.29
N PRO A 342 7.04 27.18 2.60
CA PRO A 342 7.65 26.00 3.26
C PRO A 342 7.04 25.62 4.63
N ASP A 343 6.37 26.56 5.29
CA ASP A 343 5.68 26.34 6.57
C ASP A 343 4.21 25.91 6.42
N GLU A 344 3.67 25.92 5.19
CA GLU A 344 2.33 25.43 4.89
C GLU A 344 2.36 23.93 4.61
N LEU A 345 1.31 23.22 5.02
CA LEU A 345 1.08 21.84 4.61
C LEU A 345 0.47 21.79 3.20
N PRO A 346 1.17 21.28 2.17
CA PRO A 346 0.60 21.13 0.85
C PRO A 346 -0.42 19.98 0.80
N ILE A 347 -1.59 20.25 0.22
CA ILE A 347 -2.69 19.29 0.00
C ILE A 347 -2.91 19.17 -1.51
N TYR A 348 -2.46 18.06 -2.09
CA TYR A 348 -2.53 17.81 -3.53
C TYR A 348 -3.82 17.09 -3.91
N HIS A 349 -4.71 17.78 -4.63
CA HIS A 349 -5.94 17.22 -5.18
C HIS A 349 -5.69 16.63 -6.56
N VAL A 350 -5.17 15.40 -6.60
CA VAL A 350 -4.68 14.78 -7.85
C VAL A 350 -5.78 14.42 -8.85
N HIS A 351 -7.03 14.34 -8.37
CA HIS A 351 -8.21 14.12 -9.21
C HIS A 351 -9.04 15.39 -9.45
N GLY A 352 -8.70 16.51 -8.81
CA GLY A 352 -9.42 17.77 -8.91
C GLY A 352 -10.05 18.21 -7.60
N PHE A 353 -10.48 19.46 -7.58
CA PHE A 353 -10.94 20.14 -6.37
C PHE A 353 -12.25 20.90 -6.61
N LEU A 354 -13.26 20.60 -5.79
CA LEU A 354 -14.63 21.09 -5.81
C LEU A 354 -15.04 21.55 -4.39
N PRO A 355 -14.51 22.68 -3.89
CA PRO A 355 -14.87 23.19 -2.57
C PRO A 355 -16.33 23.66 -2.54
N GLU A 356 -17.05 23.45 -1.42
CA GLU A 356 -18.46 23.91 -1.35
C GLU A 356 -18.60 25.44 -1.35
N ASN A 357 -17.56 26.17 -0.92
CA ASN A 357 -17.48 27.61 -1.10
C ASN A 357 -16.34 28.00 -2.07
N PRO A 358 -16.64 28.18 -3.37
CA PRO A 358 -15.64 28.54 -4.38
C PRO A 358 -14.93 29.87 -4.12
N ASN A 359 -15.58 30.81 -3.43
CA ASN A 359 -15.01 32.15 -3.20
C ASN A 359 -13.79 32.14 -2.27
N GLY A 360 -13.53 31.04 -1.57
CA GLY A 360 -12.37 30.87 -0.71
C GLY A 360 -11.10 30.43 -1.43
N TYR A 361 -11.15 30.15 -2.73
CA TYR A 361 -10.07 29.54 -3.49
C TYR A 361 -9.89 30.19 -4.85
N GLU A 362 -8.65 30.36 -5.29
CA GLU A 362 -8.31 31.05 -6.54
C GLU A 362 -8.00 30.07 -7.68
N GLY A 363 -8.37 30.39 -8.92
CA GLY A 363 -7.97 29.57 -10.07
C GLY A 363 -8.63 28.18 -10.15
N LEU A 364 -9.79 27.99 -9.52
CA LEU A 364 -10.57 26.74 -9.59
C LEU A 364 -10.91 26.32 -11.02
N ASP A 365 -10.96 27.26 -11.97
CA ASP A 365 -11.18 26.98 -13.39
C ASP A 365 -10.00 26.28 -14.07
N LYS A 366 -8.84 26.22 -13.41
CA LYS A 366 -7.64 25.48 -13.84
C LYS A 366 -7.51 24.13 -13.14
N SER A 367 -8.43 23.78 -12.24
CA SER A 367 -8.39 22.50 -11.52
C SER A 367 -8.42 21.33 -12.50
N THR A 368 -7.50 20.39 -12.33
CA THR A 368 -7.47 19.16 -13.12
C THR A 368 -8.66 18.29 -12.74
N LEU A 369 -9.72 18.27 -13.55
CA LEU A 369 -10.91 17.49 -13.23
C LEU A 369 -10.83 16.07 -13.85
N VAL A 370 -10.35 15.12 -13.06
CA VAL A 370 -10.25 13.69 -13.41
C VAL A 370 -11.58 13.01 -13.12
N PHE A 371 -12.60 13.41 -13.88
CA PHE A 371 -13.98 13.03 -13.60
C PHE A 371 -14.52 11.99 -14.59
N SER A 372 -13.98 11.91 -15.81
CA SER A 372 -14.43 10.98 -16.85
C SER A 372 -13.35 9.98 -17.24
N GLU A 373 -13.75 8.91 -17.94
CA GLU A 373 -12.85 7.94 -18.57
C GLU A 373 -11.69 8.64 -19.30
N GLU A 374 -11.98 9.73 -20.02
CA GLU A 374 -10.96 10.52 -20.72
C GLU A 374 -9.94 11.18 -19.79
N GLY A 375 -10.36 11.66 -18.62
CA GLY A 375 -9.46 12.26 -17.63
C GLY A 375 -8.47 11.21 -17.09
N TYR A 376 -8.96 10.01 -16.80
CA TYR A 376 -8.10 8.89 -16.41
C TYR A 376 -7.15 8.47 -17.54
N HIS A 377 -7.64 8.37 -18.78
CA HIS A 377 -6.79 8.06 -19.93
C HIS A 377 -5.70 9.11 -20.15
N GLN A 378 -6.01 10.40 -20.00
CA GLN A 378 -5.04 11.48 -20.14
C GLN A 378 -3.91 11.34 -19.11
N ILE A 379 -4.26 11.18 -17.83
CA ILE A 379 -3.26 11.00 -16.75
C ILE A 379 -2.46 9.72 -16.96
N TYR A 380 -3.07 8.67 -17.49
CA TYR A 380 -2.39 7.41 -17.76
C TYR A 380 -1.41 7.53 -18.94
N SER A 381 -1.78 8.23 -20.01
CA SER A 381 -0.93 8.42 -21.19
C SER A 381 0.18 9.44 -20.95
N GLU A 382 -0.08 10.46 -20.14
CA GLU A 382 0.86 11.54 -19.84
C GLU A 382 1.70 11.21 -18.60
N ALA A 383 2.82 10.51 -18.80
CA ALA A 383 3.73 10.15 -17.71
C ALA A 383 4.25 11.36 -16.91
N TYR A 384 4.40 12.52 -17.56
CA TYR A 384 4.89 13.77 -16.96
C TYR A 384 3.78 14.68 -16.42
N HIS A 385 2.52 14.22 -16.41
CA HIS A 385 1.44 14.99 -15.81
C HIS A 385 1.76 15.30 -14.34
N TRP A 386 1.55 16.55 -13.90
CA TRP A 386 1.97 17.05 -12.58
C TRP A 386 1.50 16.15 -11.43
N SER A 387 0.27 15.62 -11.52
CA SER A 387 -0.30 14.75 -10.50
C SER A 387 0.44 13.41 -10.37
N ASN A 388 0.97 12.86 -11.46
CA ASN A 388 1.80 11.66 -11.45
C ASN A 388 3.17 11.96 -10.81
N LEU A 389 3.77 13.09 -11.18
CA LEU A 389 5.08 13.50 -10.66
C LEU A 389 5.03 13.75 -9.15
N VAL A 390 4.01 14.47 -8.67
CA VAL A 390 3.79 14.72 -7.24
C VAL A 390 3.57 13.41 -6.48
N GLN A 391 2.73 12.50 -6.98
CA GLN A 391 2.51 11.20 -6.34
C GLN A 391 3.80 10.38 -6.28
N LEU A 392 4.56 10.29 -7.38
CA LEU A 392 5.85 9.59 -7.39
C LEU A 392 6.87 10.21 -6.45
N ASN A 393 6.94 11.55 -6.38
CA ASN A 393 7.81 12.25 -5.44
C ASN A 393 7.44 11.87 -3.99
N ASN A 394 6.16 11.90 -3.64
CA ASN A 394 5.70 11.50 -2.32
C ASN A 394 6.01 10.04 -1.98
N LEU A 395 5.77 9.12 -2.92
CA LEU A 395 6.08 7.70 -2.75
C LEU A 395 7.58 7.42 -2.65
N ARG A 396 8.44 8.27 -3.24
CA ARG A 396 9.89 8.14 -3.17
C ARG A 396 10.46 8.72 -1.88
N GLU A 397 10.03 9.91 -1.50
CA GLU A 397 10.64 10.68 -0.41
C GLU A 397 10.07 10.31 0.97
N TYR A 398 8.78 9.94 1.05
CA TYR A 398 8.08 9.77 2.32
C TYR A 398 7.58 8.34 2.56
N ASN A 399 7.38 8.00 3.83
CA ASN A 399 6.51 6.90 4.23
C ASN A 399 5.06 7.36 4.06
N CYS A 400 4.27 6.62 3.30
CA CYS A 400 2.89 7.03 2.95
C CYS A 400 1.87 6.18 3.69
N LEU A 401 0.85 6.82 4.24
CA LEU A 401 -0.30 6.13 4.83
C LEU A 401 -1.55 6.38 3.98
N MET A 402 -2.05 5.31 3.38
CA MET A 402 -3.29 5.28 2.62
C MET A 402 -4.48 5.08 3.57
N VAL A 403 -5.42 6.02 3.57
CA VAL A 403 -6.65 5.99 4.39
C VAL A 403 -7.87 6.23 3.51
N GLY A 404 -8.88 5.36 3.62
CA GLY A 404 -10.11 5.49 2.83
C GLY A 404 -9.94 5.18 1.33
N LEU A 405 -8.83 4.55 0.94
CA LEU A 405 -8.55 4.09 -0.42
C LEU A 405 -8.87 2.61 -0.57
N SER A 406 -9.59 2.25 -1.63
CA SER A 406 -9.86 0.85 -2.01
C SER A 406 -8.65 0.13 -2.62
N MET A 407 -7.60 0.88 -3.00
CA MET A 407 -6.45 0.38 -3.76
C MET A 407 -6.82 -0.27 -5.10
N THR A 408 -7.97 0.10 -5.67
CA THR A 408 -8.44 -0.37 -6.98
C THR A 408 -8.08 0.57 -8.12
N ASP A 409 -7.63 1.79 -7.82
CA ASP A 409 -7.23 2.78 -8.82
C ASP A 409 -6.01 2.27 -9.64
N PRO A 410 -6.15 2.08 -10.97
CA PRO A 410 -5.07 1.58 -11.82
C PRO A 410 -3.86 2.52 -11.88
N ASN A 411 -4.07 3.83 -11.82
CA ASN A 411 -2.98 4.80 -11.88
C ASN A 411 -2.16 4.75 -10.58
N LEU A 412 -2.81 4.75 -9.41
CA LEU A 412 -2.10 4.59 -8.13
C LEU A 412 -1.29 3.29 -8.10
N ARG A 413 -1.87 2.15 -8.52
CA ARG A 413 -1.16 0.86 -8.55
C ARG A 413 0.05 0.90 -9.50
N ARG A 414 -0.08 1.56 -10.66
CA ARG A 414 1.04 1.79 -11.58
C ARG A 414 2.15 2.62 -10.93
N LEU A 415 1.81 3.70 -10.24
CA LEU A 415 2.80 4.56 -9.58
C LEU A 415 3.50 3.85 -8.41
N LEU A 416 2.77 3.04 -7.64
CA LEU A 416 3.34 2.20 -6.59
C LEU A 416 4.29 1.13 -7.15
N ASP A 417 3.92 0.48 -8.24
CA ASP A 417 4.81 -0.46 -8.93
C ASP A 417 6.10 0.21 -9.41
N ILE A 418 6.01 1.47 -9.87
CA ILE A 418 7.18 2.28 -10.23
C ILE A 418 8.03 2.63 -8.99
N SER A 419 7.43 3.05 -7.89
CA SER A 419 8.16 3.46 -6.67
C SER A 419 8.78 2.29 -5.92
N ALA A 420 8.17 1.10 -5.99
CA ALA A 420 8.64 -0.12 -5.33
C ALA A 420 9.91 -0.72 -5.96
N ARG A 421 10.34 -0.24 -7.13
CA ARG A 421 11.39 -0.85 -7.97
C ARG A 421 12.71 -1.21 -7.31
N ASN A 422 13.09 -0.48 -6.26
CA ASN A 422 14.37 -0.66 -5.60
C ASN A 422 14.22 -0.80 -4.08
N LEU A 423 13.08 -1.32 -3.62
CA LEU A 423 12.80 -1.49 -2.21
C LEU A 423 12.96 -2.95 -1.79
N ASP A 424 13.72 -3.17 -0.72
CA ASP A 424 13.89 -4.50 -0.12
C ASP A 424 12.74 -4.80 0.86
N LYS A 425 12.06 -3.74 1.34
CA LYS A 425 10.92 -3.83 2.27
C LYS A 425 9.83 -2.81 1.89
N PRO A 426 8.55 -3.13 2.14
CA PRO A 426 7.46 -2.18 1.94
C PRO A 426 7.68 -0.93 2.80
N ARG A 427 7.50 0.26 2.21
CA ARG A 427 7.67 1.56 2.87
C ARG A 427 6.35 2.22 3.22
N HIS A 428 5.29 1.86 2.54
CA HIS A 428 3.98 2.49 2.68
C HIS A 428 3.04 1.57 3.46
N PHE A 429 1.96 2.15 3.99
CA PHE A 429 0.98 1.44 4.80
C PHE A 429 -0.42 1.77 4.27
N SER A 430 -1.30 0.77 4.24
CA SER A 430 -2.70 0.96 3.85
C SER A 430 -3.64 0.38 4.88
N LEU A 431 -4.61 1.19 5.33
CA LEU A 431 -5.70 0.71 6.17
C LEU A 431 -6.76 0.04 5.29
N MET A 432 -6.94 -1.27 5.43
CA MET A 432 -7.91 -2.03 4.64
C MET A 432 -8.89 -2.79 5.54
N ARG A 433 -10.14 -2.87 5.12
CA ARG A 433 -11.17 -3.63 5.84
C ARG A 433 -10.96 -5.12 5.61
N ARG A 434 -10.82 -5.90 6.67
CA ARG A 434 -10.73 -7.36 6.62
C ARG A 434 -12.13 -7.94 6.47
N MET A 435 -12.29 -8.90 5.56
CA MET A 435 -13.57 -9.59 5.40
C MET A 435 -13.80 -10.51 6.60
N THR A 436 -14.87 -10.27 7.35
CA THR A 436 -15.24 -11.09 8.52
C THR A 436 -15.96 -12.36 8.07
N LYS A 437 -15.79 -13.44 8.82
CA LYS A 437 -16.46 -14.74 8.59
C LYS A 437 -17.97 -14.58 8.52
N GLU A 438 -18.52 -13.74 9.39
CA GLU A 438 -19.94 -13.46 9.49
C GLU A 438 -20.49 -12.83 8.19
N LYS A 439 -19.81 -11.80 7.66
CA LYS A 439 -20.22 -11.11 6.42
C LYS A 439 -20.03 -11.98 5.16
N PHE A 440 -19.14 -12.97 5.20
CA PHE A 440 -18.86 -13.82 4.05
C PHE A 440 -19.74 -15.08 4.00
N ILE A 441 -19.96 -15.73 5.15
CA ILE A 441 -20.70 -16.99 5.24
C ILE A 441 -22.22 -16.74 5.28
N TYR A 442 -22.65 -15.60 5.83
CA TYR A 442 -24.06 -15.27 6.01
C TYR A 442 -24.46 -14.07 5.16
N SER A 443 -25.66 -14.10 4.57
CA SER A 443 -26.19 -12.95 3.84
C SER A 443 -26.49 -11.80 4.79
N SER A 444 -26.10 -10.58 4.42
CA SER A 444 -26.59 -9.37 5.07
C SER A 444 -28.08 -9.19 4.78
N GLU A 445 -28.89 -9.32 5.83
CA GLU A 445 -30.28 -8.86 5.95
C GLU A 445 -31.28 -9.34 4.89
N SER A 446 -31.98 -10.43 5.22
CA SER A 446 -33.40 -10.52 4.86
C SER A 446 -34.18 -9.61 5.84
N LYS A 447 -35.26 -8.95 5.38
CA LYS A 447 -36.14 -8.07 6.20
C LYS A 447 -36.73 -8.73 7.47
N SER A 448 -36.42 -9.99 7.71
CA SER A 448 -36.94 -10.84 8.79
C SER A 448 -35.95 -11.10 9.93
N GLY A 449 -34.72 -10.58 9.86
CA GLY A 449 -33.71 -10.77 10.92
C GLY A 449 -33.02 -12.14 10.94
N ASP A 450 -33.46 -13.10 10.12
CA ASP A 450 -32.81 -14.40 9.97
C ASP A 450 -31.58 -14.31 9.07
N LYS A 451 -30.40 -14.58 9.64
CA LYS A 451 -29.13 -14.73 8.92
C LYS A 451 -29.11 -16.07 8.20
N LYS A 452 -29.38 -16.07 6.90
CA LYS A 452 -29.27 -17.28 6.08
C LYS A 452 -27.80 -17.57 5.80
N GLN A 453 -27.36 -18.78 6.17
CA GLN A 453 -26.05 -19.28 5.75
C GLN A 453 -26.07 -19.50 4.24
N VAL A 454 -25.22 -18.76 3.52
CA VAL A 454 -25.09 -18.82 2.06
C VAL A 454 -24.09 -19.91 1.68
N ILE A 455 -23.05 -20.11 2.48
CA ILE A 455 -21.98 -21.10 2.23
C ILE A 455 -22.15 -22.27 3.20
N ALA A 456 -22.46 -23.46 2.69
CA ALA A 456 -22.72 -24.65 3.50
C ALA A 456 -21.49 -25.13 4.29
N ASP A 457 -20.30 -25.08 3.68
CA ASP A 457 -19.04 -25.46 4.31
C ASP A 457 -18.34 -24.24 4.92
N SER A 458 -18.67 -23.97 6.19
CA SER A 458 -18.08 -22.87 6.95
C SER A 458 -16.58 -23.02 7.16
N LYS A 459 -16.07 -24.24 7.34
CA LYS A 459 -14.65 -24.48 7.61
C LYS A 459 -13.81 -24.17 6.38
N SER A 460 -14.18 -24.69 5.21
CA SER A 460 -13.48 -24.37 3.96
C SER A 460 -13.59 -22.89 3.61
N ALA A 461 -14.71 -22.22 3.93
CA ALA A 461 -14.88 -20.78 3.75
C ALA A 461 -13.92 -19.96 4.63
N GLU A 462 -13.73 -20.36 5.88
CA GLU A 462 -12.75 -19.73 6.78
C GLU A 462 -11.32 -19.89 6.27
N GLU A 463 -10.93 -21.12 5.92
CA GLU A 463 -9.60 -21.39 5.36
C GLU A 463 -9.37 -20.60 4.06
N PHE A 464 -10.38 -20.49 3.19
CA PHE A 464 -10.32 -19.68 1.99
C PHE A 464 -10.11 -18.20 2.31
N LEU A 465 -10.89 -17.64 3.25
CA LEU A 465 -10.78 -16.22 3.63
C LEU A 465 -9.40 -15.88 4.16
N ASP A 466 -8.85 -16.72 5.03
CA ASP A 466 -7.53 -16.44 5.59
C ASP A 466 -6.43 -16.50 4.51
N LYS A 467 -6.51 -17.47 3.59
CA LYS A 467 -5.64 -17.54 2.42
C LYS A 467 -5.82 -16.33 1.50
N HIS A 468 -7.05 -15.87 1.29
CA HIS A 468 -7.37 -14.69 0.49
C HIS A 468 -6.76 -13.41 1.10
N HIS A 469 -6.86 -13.24 2.43
CA HIS A 469 -6.24 -12.10 3.11
C HIS A 469 -4.71 -12.12 3.00
N LYS A 470 -4.08 -13.28 3.19
CA LYS A 470 -2.62 -13.42 3.03
C LYS A 470 -2.16 -13.19 1.60
N LEU A 471 -2.94 -13.62 0.62
CA LEU A 471 -2.71 -13.30 -0.79
C LEU A 471 -2.73 -11.78 -1.04
N ASN A 472 -3.74 -11.09 -0.51
CA ASN A 472 -3.83 -9.64 -0.65
C ASN A 472 -2.64 -8.92 0.00
N GLU A 473 -2.19 -9.40 1.16
CA GLU A 473 -0.98 -8.89 1.82
C GLU A 473 0.26 -9.01 0.92
N GLU A 474 0.47 -10.16 0.27
CA GLU A 474 1.62 -10.37 -0.63
C GLU A 474 1.54 -9.50 -1.89
N ILE A 475 0.36 -9.38 -2.50
CA ILE A 475 0.15 -8.52 -3.68
C ILE A 475 0.44 -7.05 -3.33
N MET A 476 0.00 -6.57 -2.17
CA MET A 476 0.28 -5.20 -1.74
C MET A 476 1.75 -5.01 -1.36
N LYS A 477 2.39 -6.03 -0.78
CA LYS A 477 3.82 -6.02 -0.46
C LYS A 477 4.67 -5.86 -1.73
N GLU A 478 4.28 -6.47 -2.85
CA GLU A 478 4.93 -6.24 -4.16
C GLU A 478 4.85 -4.78 -4.62
N LEU A 479 3.74 -4.10 -4.31
CA LEU A 479 3.57 -2.67 -4.57
C LEU A 479 4.26 -1.77 -3.52
N GLY A 480 5.04 -2.36 -2.61
CA GLY A 480 5.73 -1.63 -1.55
C GLY A 480 4.82 -1.18 -0.40
N VAL A 481 3.64 -1.79 -0.25
CA VAL A 481 2.60 -1.40 0.72
C VAL A 481 2.33 -2.53 1.73
N SER A 482 2.38 -2.23 3.02
CA SER A 482 1.95 -3.11 4.11
C SER A 482 0.49 -2.85 4.48
N ILE A 483 -0.33 -3.91 4.53
CA ILE A 483 -1.74 -3.80 4.93
C ILE A 483 -1.89 -3.81 6.45
N ILE A 484 -2.64 -2.84 6.99
CA ILE A 484 -3.10 -2.81 8.37
C ILE A 484 -4.61 -3.08 8.35
N TRP A 485 -4.99 -4.28 8.79
CA TRP A 485 -6.39 -4.73 8.78
C TRP A 485 -7.23 -4.07 9.87
N PHE A 486 -8.48 -3.74 9.58
CA PHE A 486 -9.52 -3.38 10.55
C PHE A 486 -10.83 -4.10 10.21
N ASN A 487 -11.75 -4.30 11.16
CA ASN A 487 -13.05 -4.92 10.86
C ASN A 487 -14.12 -3.85 10.60
N GLU A 488 -14.20 -2.85 11.47
CA GLU A 488 -15.18 -1.76 11.38
C GLU A 488 -14.50 -0.40 11.21
N PHE A 489 -15.17 0.52 10.51
CA PHE A 489 -14.61 1.83 10.18
C PHE A 489 -14.32 2.69 11.41
N ASP A 490 -15.09 2.48 12.50
CA ASP A 490 -14.91 3.17 13.78
C ASP A 490 -13.61 2.78 14.51
N GLU A 491 -12.94 1.70 14.07
CA GLU A 491 -11.61 1.35 14.58
C GLU A 491 -10.52 2.29 14.04
N ILE A 492 -10.73 2.92 12.88
CA ILE A 492 -9.68 3.71 12.21
C ILE A 492 -9.22 4.90 13.07
N PRO A 493 -10.12 5.76 13.60
CA PRO A 493 -9.67 6.92 14.40
C PRO A 493 -8.84 6.52 15.64
N PRO A 494 -9.26 5.53 16.47
CA PRO A 494 -8.42 5.03 17.56
C PRO A 494 -7.05 4.51 17.11
N LEU A 495 -6.99 3.78 15.99
CA LEU A 495 -5.72 3.27 15.44
C LEU A 495 -4.77 4.41 15.05
N LEU A 496 -5.29 5.47 14.42
CA LEU A 496 -4.50 6.66 14.07
C LEU A 496 -4.05 7.43 15.32
N ASN A 497 -4.90 7.55 16.34
CA ASN A 497 -4.56 8.27 17.57
C ASN A 497 -3.45 7.58 18.39
N LYS A 498 -3.25 6.26 18.25
CA LYS A 498 -2.10 5.56 18.85
C LYS A 498 -0.75 6.11 18.37
N LEU A 499 -0.67 6.62 17.14
CA LEU A 499 0.55 7.20 16.58
C LEU A 499 0.96 8.51 17.28
N ILE A 500 -0.01 9.23 17.85
CA ILE A 500 0.26 10.47 18.60
C ILE A 500 0.78 10.15 20.01
N ASN A 501 0.22 9.11 20.64
CA ASN A 501 0.44 8.78 22.05
C ASN A 501 1.74 8.01 22.30
N ASN A 502 2.33 7.40 21.27
CA ASN A 502 3.61 6.69 21.36
C ASN A 502 4.82 7.60 21.03
N ALA A 503 4.59 8.87 20.70
CA ALA A 503 5.56 9.81 20.11
C ALA A 503 6.08 10.89 21.07
#